data_AF-A0AA36HP03-F1
#
_entry.id   AF-A0AA36HP03-F1
#
_cell.length_a   1.000
_cell.length_b   1.000
_cell.length_c   1.000
_cell.angle_alpha   90.00
_cell.angle_beta   90.00
_cell.angle_gamma   90.00
#
_symmetry.space_group_name_H-M   'P 1'
#
loop_
_entity.id
_entity.type
_entity.pdbx_description
1 polymer ?
#
loop_
_entity_poly.entity_id
_entity_poly.type
_entity_poly.pdbx_seq_one_letter_code
_entity_poly.pdbx_strand_id
1 'polypeptide(L)'
;MQVIGINEYVLMNSISGMLHSVIGCQPLLVLRPTGPITLLIEKLHEASDWLSLPFWPLLAWTGMFVGLYMFLIAAFEVSRLIKYVTAFTENIFAMFIGTVYINDGVQGMIRLWSSAQADVEAQKLLVLNMTLGCTLLALFLSNLDGTSWATYRIRMILMDYALTISIFILAGVAALLNAHFFPVDFIDSTSLGIGLAKSAARVAPASH
;
A
#
# COMPACT_ATOMS: atom_id res chain seq x y z
N MET A 1 -10.90 -7.43 10.75
CA MET A 1 -12.22 -6.77 10.70
C MET A 1 -11.97 -5.34 10.27
N GLN A 2 -12.35 -4.95 9.04
CA GLN A 2 -12.11 -3.60 8.53
C GLN A 2 -13.19 -2.67 9.08
N VAL A 3 -12.80 -1.81 10.02
CA VAL A 3 -13.73 -0.86 10.64
C VAL A 3 -13.95 0.36 9.75
N ILE A 4 -13.02 0.63 8.82
CA ILE A 4 -13.06 1.75 7.87
C ILE A 4 -13.25 1.17 6.46
N GLY A 5 -14.27 1.63 5.75
CA GLY A 5 -14.51 1.24 4.37
C GLY A 5 -13.53 1.87 3.39
N ILE A 6 -13.45 1.30 2.19
CA ILE A 6 -12.51 1.73 1.14
C ILE A 6 -12.82 3.16 0.69
N ASN A 7 -14.12 3.49 0.54
CA ASN A 7 -14.56 4.81 0.08
C ASN A 7 -14.19 5.90 1.09
N GLU A 8 -14.43 5.64 2.38
CA GLU A 8 -14.10 6.53 3.48
C GLU A 8 -12.59 6.74 3.58
N TYR A 9 -11.82 5.66 3.43
CA TYR A 9 -10.37 5.70 3.44
C TYR A 9 -9.79 6.52 2.27
N VAL A 10 -10.32 6.33 1.05
CA VAL A 10 -9.89 7.10 -0.12
C VAL A 10 -10.24 8.57 0.04
N LEU A 11 -11.49 8.86 0.44
CA LEU A 11 -11.96 10.24 0.68
C LEU A 11 -11.09 10.96 1.72
N MET A 12 -10.79 10.31 2.85
CA MET A 12 -9.95 10.86 3.92
C MET A 12 -8.54 11.20 3.41
N ASN A 13 -7.91 10.29 2.67
CA ASN A 13 -6.57 10.50 2.14
C ASN A 13 -6.52 11.61 1.07
N SER A 14 -7.53 11.68 0.20
CA SER A 14 -7.63 12.73 -0.81
C SER A 14 -7.77 14.11 -0.17
N ILE A 15 -8.66 14.26 0.82
CA ILE A 15 -8.85 15.54 1.52
C ILE A 15 -7.59 15.93 2.30
N SER A 16 -6.98 14.99 3.03
CA SER A 16 -5.75 15.23 3.78
C SER A 16 -4.59 15.64 2.87
N GLY A 17 -4.43 14.98 1.71
CA GLY A 17 -3.42 15.33 0.72
C GLY A 17 -3.63 16.70 0.10
N MET A 18 -4.87 17.08 -0.22
CA MET A 18 -5.19 18.42 -0.73
C MET A 18 -4.96 19.51 0.31
N LEU A 19 -5.30 19.26 1.58
CA LEU A 19 -5.03 20.21 2.65
C LEU A 19 -3.52 20.40 2.81
N HIS A 20 -2.75 19.31 2.88
CA HIS A 20 -1.28 19.37 3.02
C HIS A 20 -0.58 20.02 1.84
N SER A 21 -1.09 19.87 0.61
CA SER A 21 -0.47 20.54 -0.54
C SER A 21 -0.65 22.06 -0.52
N VAL A 22 -1.74 22.56 0.09
CA VAL A 22 -2.03 24.00 0.19
C VAL A 22 -1.37 24.62 1.43
N ILE A 23 -1.41 23.94 2.58
CA ILE A 23 -0.96 24.50 3.87
C ILE A 23 0.42 23.99 4.33
N GLY A 24 0.91 22.89 3.75
CA GLY A 24 2.11 22.22 4.20
C GLY A 24 3.40 22.89 3.72
N CYS A 25 4.41 22.95 4.59
CA CYS A 25 5.72 23.51 4.27
C CYS A 25 6.58 22.61 3.35
N GLN A 26 6.11 21.40 3.04
CA GLN A 26 6.81 20.42 2.21
C GLN A 26 5.82 19.71 1.26
N PRO A 27 5.51 20.30 0.10
CA PRO A 27 4.53 19.75 -0.84
C PRO A 27 5.00 18.44 -1.52
N LEU A 28 6.30 18.13 -1.48
CA LEU A 28 6.85 16.87 -1.99
C LEU A 28 6.53 15.66 -1.08
N LEU A 29 6.08 15.91 0.16
CA LEU A 29 5.78 14.84 1.11
C LEU A 29 4.42 14.21 0.82
N VAL A 30 4.43 12.92 0.49
CA VAL A 30 3.21 12.13 0.23
C VAL A 30 2.66 11.58 1.54
N LEU A 31 1.50 12.08 1.96
CA LEU A 31 0.79 11.58 3.12
C LEU A 31 -0.02 10.33 2.75
N ARG A 32 0.37 9.19 3.33
CA ARG A 32 -0.42 7.96 3.27
C ARG A 32 -0.22 7.17 4.56
N PRO A 33 -1.29 6.64 5.16
CA PRO A 33 -1.19 5.68 6.25
C PRO A 33 -0.28 4.52 5.86
N THR A 34 0.76 4.28 6.64
CA THR A 34 1.74 3.21 6.41
C THR A 34 1.38 1.95 7.18
N GLY A 35 2.04 0.82 6.89
CA GLY A 35 1.83 -0.44 7.62
C GLY A 35 1.81 -0.28 9.16
N PRO A 36 2.79 0.42 9.77
CA PRO A 36 2.82 0.64 11.21
C PRO A 36 1.59 1.36 11.79
N ILE A 37 1.05 2.36 11.10
CA ILE A 37 -0.14 3.08 11.60
C ILE A 37 -1.38 2.19 11.50
N THR A 38 -1.45 1.32 10.49
CA THR A 38 -2.54 0.36 10.34
C THR A 38 -2.51 -0.66 11.48
N LEU A 39 -1.32 -1.19 11.81
CA LEU A 39 -1.14 -2.08 12.96
C LEU A 39 -1.52 -1.40 14.28
N LEU A 40 -1.22 -0.10 14.45
CA LEU A 40 -1.64 0.64 15.63
C LEU A 40 -3.17 0.71 15.76
N ILE A 41 -3.87 0.94 14.65
CA ILE A 41 -5.36 0.98 14.64
C ILE A 41 -5.94 -0.40 14.95
N GLU A 42 -5.32 -1.47 14.44
CA GLU A 42 -5.72 -2.84 14.78
C GLU A 42 -5.56 -3.12 16.29
N LYS A 43 -4.43 -2.71 16.88
CA LYS A 43 -4.22 -2.84 18.33
C LYS A 43 -5.13 -1.94 19.14
N LEU A 44 -5.49 -0.78 18.64
CA LEU A 44 -6.48 0.09 19.27
C LEU A 44 -7.88 -0.56 19.25
N HIS A 45 -8.22 -1.28 18.18
CA HIS A 45 -9.46 -2.05 18.13
C HIS A 45 -9.47 -3.19 19.15
N GLU A 46 -8.41 -3.99 19.22
CA GLU A 46 -8.26 -5.04 20.24
C GLU A 46 -8.37 -4.46 21.67
N ALA A 47 -7.79 -3.28 21.91
CA ALA A 47 -7.92 -2.57 23.18
C ALA A 47 -9.35 -2.09 23.44
N SER A 48 -10.06 -1.60 22.42
CA SER A 48 -11.46 -1.20 22.52
C SER A 48 -12.34 -2.37 22.97
N ASP A 49 -12.12 -3.54 22.38
CA ASP A 49 -12.84 -4.78 22.72
C ASP A 49 -12.54 -5.21 24.17
N TRP A 50 -11.26 -5.13 24.58
CA TRP A 50 -10.85 -5.47 25.96
C TRP A 50 -11.45 -4.51 27.00
N LEU A 51 -11.54 -3.20 26.69
CA LEU A 51 -12.14 -2.19 27.58
C LEU A 51 -13.67 -2.11 27.47
N SER A 52 -14.31 -2.83 26.54
CA SER A 52 -15.74 -2.70 26.24
C SER A 52 -16.17 -1.26 25.90
N LEU A 53 -15.27 -0.49 25.27
CA LEU A 53 -15.52 0.89 24.86
C LEU A 53 -15.94 0.94 23.37
N PRO A 54 -16.73 1.94 22.96
CA PRO A 54 -17.05 2.14 21.56
C PRO A 54 -15.79 2.60 20.78
N PHE A 55 -15.48 1.91 19.69
CA PHE A 55 -14.26 2.12 18.90
C PHE A 55 -14.17 3.52 18.27
N TRP A 56 -15.26 4.01 17.67
CA TRP A 56 -15.24 5.29 16.95
C TRP A 56 -14.91 6.50 17.86
N PRO A 57 -15.55 6.65 19.05
CA PRO A 57 -15.14 7.66 20.02
C PRO A 57 -13.70 7.48 20.51
N LEU A 58 -13.26 6.24 20.74
CA LEU A 58 -11.88 5.96 21.18
C LEU A 58 -10.87 6.42 20.12
N LEU A 59 -11.14 6.13 18.85
CA LEU A 59 -10.32 6.56 17.72
C LEU A 59 -10.29 8.09 17.59
N ALA A 60 -11.44 8.75 17.72
CA ALA A 60 -11.54 10.21 17.67
C ALA A 60 -10.77 10.88 18.82
N TRP A 61 -10.88 10.33 20.04
CA TRP A 61 -10.19 10.85 21.22
C TRP A 61 -8.67 10.67 21.11
N THR A 62 -8.23 9.53 20.59
CA THR A 62 -6.81 9.27 20.27
C THR A 62 -6.30 10.28 19.24
N GLY A 63 -7.05 10.51 18.17
CA GLY A 63 -6.70 11.51 17.16
C GLY A 63 -6.61 12.93 17.71
N MET A 64 -7.52 13.30 18.62
CA MET A 64 -7.50 14.61 19.29
C MET A 64 -6.24 14.79 20.14
N PHE A 65 -5.84 13.77 20.92
CA PHE A 65 -4.60 13.83 21.68
C PHE A 65 -3.35 13.85 20.79
N VAL A 66 -3.32 13.09 19.70
CA VAL A 66 -2.21 13.14 18.74
C VAL A 66 -2.08 14.55 18.15
N GLY A 67 -3.19 15.18 17.77
CA GLY A 67 -3.20 16.58 17.30
C GLY A 67 -2.71 17.57 18.37
N LEU A 68 -3.15 17.39 19.62
CA LEU A 68 -2.68 18.19 20.75
C LEU A 68 -1.17 18.04 20.97
N TYR A 69 -0.65 16.81 20.97
CA TYR A 69 0.78 16.56 21.13
C TYR A 69 1.59 17.14 19.97
N MET A 70 1.11 17.05 18.73
CA MET A 70 1.75 17.69 17.59
C MET A 70 1.81 19.21 17.75
N PHE A 71 0.74 19.85 18.21
CA PHE A 71 0.73 21.28 18.48
C PHE A 71 1.71 21.68 19.58
N LEU A 72 1.76 20.92 20.68
CA LEU A 72 2.72 21.16 21.78
C LEU A 72 4.17 21.01 21.31
N ILE A 73 4.48 19.94 20.57
CA ILE A 73 5.82 19.69 20.01
C ILE A 73 6.24 20.87 19.10
N ALA A 74 5.32 21.41 18.30
CA ALA A 74 5.56 22.58 17.47
C ALA A 74 5.80 23.85 18.30
N ALA A 75 4.96 24.10 19.33
CA ALA A 75 5.07 25.28 20.19
C ALA A 75 6.38 25.31 21.01
N PHE A 76 6.88 24.14 21.43
CA PHE A 76 8.13 24.02 22.18
C PHE A 76 9.39 23.85 21.30
N GLU A 77 9.27 24.02 19.98
CA GLU A 77 10.36 23.82 19.01
C GLU A 77 11.11 22.48 19.15
N VAL A 78 10.40 21.42 19.54
CA VAL A 78 11.01 20.09 19.74
C VAL A 78 11.58 19.54 18.43
N SER A 79 11.15 20.06 17.28
CA SER A 79 11.75 19.80 15.96
C SER A 79 13.27 20.01 15.93
N ARG A 80 13.85 20.83 16.81
CA ARG A 80 15.31 20.96 16.96
C ARG A 80 16.00 19.63 17.28
N LEU A 81 15.27 18.64 17.82
CA LEU A 81 15.78 17.30 18.14
C LEU A 81 16.11 16.49 16.88
N ILE A 82 15.54 16.83 15.71
CA ILE A 82 15.83 16.12 14.44
C ILE A 82 17.32 16.15 14.09
N LYS A 83 18.07 17.15 14.56
CA LYS A 83 19.53 17.27 14.35
C LYS A 83 20.34 16.12 14.99
N TYR A 84 19.75 15.38 15.93
CA TYR A 84 20.37 14.21 16.55
C TYR A 84 20.09 12.92 15.78
N VAL A 85 19.13 12.93 14.85
CA VAL A 85 18.92 11.81 13.92
C VAL A 85 20.03 11.87 12.88
N THR A 86 20.84 10.81 12.83
CA THR A 86 21.97 10.71 11.92
C THR A 86 21.62 9.90 10.67
N ALA A 87 22.42 10.05 9.62
CA ALA A 87 22.29 9.25 8.39
C ALA A 87 22.33 7.73 8.65
N PHE A 88 22.98 7.30 9.73
CA PHE A 88 22.97 5.89 10.14
C PHE A 88 21.57 5.42 10.54
N THR A 89 20.87 6.20 11.39
CA THR A 89 19.49 5.90 11.80
C THR A 89 18.53 5.97 10.62
N GLU A 90 18.72 6.94 9.72
CA GLU A 90 17.94 7.06 8.48
C GLU A 90 18.09 5.83 7.59
N ASN A 91 19.32 5.37 7.34
CA ASN A 91 19.59 4.17 6.54
C ASN A 91 18.97 2.91 7.15
N ILE A 92 19.03 2.75 8.49
CA ILE A 92 18.37 1.63 9.17
C ILE A 92 16.86 1.70 9.01
N PHE A 93 16.26 2.89 9.15
CA PHE A 93 14.83 3.07 8.98
C PHE A 93 14.39 2.79 7.54
N ALA A 94 15.15 3.26 6.54
CA ALA A 94 14.91 2.97 5.14
C ALA A 94 14.99 1.46 4.85
N MET A 95 15.99 0.76 5.41
CA MET A 95 16.10 -0.69 5.31
C MET A 95 14.90 -1.39 5.95
N PHE A 96 14.48 -0.97 7.15
CA PHE A 96 13.32 -1.53 7.85
C PHE A 96 12.04 -1.43 7.00
N ILE A 97 11.73 -0.23 6.49
CA ILE A 97 10.55 -0.01 5.64
C ILE A 97 10.66 -0.83 4.35
N GLY A 98 11.84 -0.89 3.72
CA GLY A 98 12.08 -1.73 2.55
C GLY A 98 11.83 -3.22 2.80
N THR A 99 12.32 -3.76 3.91
CA THR A 99 12.08 -5.16 4.31
C THR A 99 10.61 -5.46 4.55
N VAL A 100 9.87 -4.54 5.19
CA VAL A 100 8.42 -4.69 5.40
C VAL A 100 7.68 -4.77 4.06
N TYR A 101 7.96 -3.88 3.11
CA TYR A 101 7.32 -3.92 1.80
C TYR A 101 7.62 -5.19 1.00
N ILE A 102 8.87 -5.68 1.05
CA ILE A 102 9.24 -6.95 0.38
C ILE A 102 8.46 -8.11 1.01
N ASN A 103 8.40 -8.16 2.34
CA ASN A 103 7.65 -9.20 3.05
C ASN A 103 6.15 -9.16 2.70
N ASP A 104 5.53 -7.98 2.67
CA ASP A 104 4.12 -7.84 2.31
C ASP A 104 3.86 -8.30 0.87
N GLY A 105 4.75 -7.97 -0.07
CA GLY A 105 4.68 -8.44 -1.45
C GLY A 105 4.78 -9.97 -1.57
N VAL A 106 5.74 -10.58 -0.88
CA VAL A 106 5.92 -12.04 -0.86
C VAL A 106 4.72 -12.74 -0.20
N GLN A 107 4.21 -12.23 0.92
CA GLN A 107 3.02 -12.76 1.56
C GLN A 107 1.79 -12.68 0.65
N GLY A 108 1.65 -11.61 -0.14
CA GLY A 108 0.62 -11.49 -1.17
C GLY A 108 0.68 -12.63 -2.19
N MET A 109 1.89 -12.99 -2.65
CA MET A 109 2.08 -14.11 -3.58
C MET A 109 1.78 -15.47 -2.95
N ILE A 110 2.21 -15.69 -1.70
CA ILE A 110 1.93 -16.94 -0.97
C ILE A 110 0.44 -17.14 -0.77
N ARG A 111 -0.31 -16.08 -0.43
CA ARG A 111 -1.78 -16.14 -0.27
C ARG A 111 -2.49 -16.50 -1.56
N LEU A 112 -2.02 -15.99 -2.70
CA LEU A 112 -2.56 -16.36 -4.01
C LEU A 112 -2.28 -17.83 -4.35
N TRP A 113 -1.12 -18.34 -3.94
CA TRP A 113 -0.77 -19.75 -4.16
C TRP A 113 -1.61 -20.71 -3.31
N SER A 114 -1.90 -20.33 -2.07
CA SER A 114 -2.64 -21.15 -1.11
C SER A 114 -4.17 -21.06 -1.23
N SER A 115 -4.71 -20.11 -1.98
CA SER A 115 -6.16 -20.01 -2.18
C SER A 115 -6.71 -21.22 -2.94
N ALA A 116 -7.74 -21.87 -2.37
CA ALA A 116 -8.32 -23.14 -2.83
C ALA A 116 -9.20 -23.01 -4.09
N GLN A 117 -9.44 -21.81 -4.61
CA GLN A 117 -9.97 -21.59 -5.97
C GLN A 117 -8.81 -21.76 -6.98
N ALA A 118 -8.41 -23.02 -7.21
CA ALA A 118 -7.34 -23.39 -8.11
C ALA A 118 -7.90 -24.15 -9.32
N ASP A 119 -8.82 -23.54 -10.06
CA ASP A 119 -9.34 -24.20 -11.27
C ASP A 119 -8.39 -24.14 -12.47
N VAL A 120 -7.23 -23.46 -12.37
CA VAL A 120 -6.12 -23.71 -13.29
C VAL A 120 -4.77 -23.41 -12.62
N GLU A 121 -3.93 -24.43 -12.40
CA GLU A 121 -2.50 -24.24 -12.03
C GLU A 121 -1.78 -23.25 -12.96
N ALA A 122 -2.22 -23.16 -14.23
CA ALA A 122 -1.72 -22.18 -15.20
C ALA A 122 -1.98 -20.71 -14.79
N GLN A 123 -3.06 -20.40 -14.08
CA GLN A 123 -3.36 -19.03 -13.64
C GLN A 123 -2.39 -18.57 -12.53
N LYS A 124 -2.04 -19.46 -11.61
CA LYS A 124 -1.06 -19.17 -10.55
C LYS A 124 0.32 -18.90 -11.15
N LEU A 125 0.73 -19.75 -12.09
CA LEU A 125 1.98 -19.59 -12.84
C LEU A 125 1.98 -18.31 -13.71
N LEU A 126 0.83 -17.96 -14.30
CA LEU A 126 0.67 -16.72 -15.07
C LEU A 126 0.88 -15.47 -14.21
N VAL A 127 0.22 -15.38 -13.05
CA VAL A 127 0.38 -14.21 -12.16
C VAL A 127 1.81 -14.09 -11.63
N LEU A 128 2.45 -15.23 -11.33
CA LEU A 128 3.87 -15.25 -10.95
C LEU A 128 4.75 -14.71 -12.08
N ASN A 129 4.57 -15.19 -13.31
CA ASN A 129 5.32 -14.73 -14.48
C ASN A 129 5.07 -13.25 -14.79
N MET A 130 3.84 -12.75 -14.60
CA MET A 130 3.52 -11.33 -14.78
C MET A 130 4.14 -10.46 -13.68
N THR A 131 4.15 -10.92 -12.44
CA THR A 131 4.77 -10.18 -11.31
C THR A 131 6.28 -10.10 -11.48
N LEU A 132 6.93 -11.23 -11.81
CA LEU A 132 8.36 -11.27 -12.12
C LEU A 132 8.67 -10.46 -13.38
N GLY A 133 7.86 -10.59 -14.43
CA GLY A 133 8.00 -9.83 -15.66
C GLY A 133 7.92 -8.32 -15.44
N CYS A 134 6.99 -7.85 -14.59
CA CYS A 134 6.83 -6.44 -14.28
C CYS A 134 8.06 -5.91 -13.55
N THR A 135 8.56 -6.69 -12.59
CA THR A 135 9.72 -6.33 -11.78
C THR A 135 10.99 -6.30 -12.63
N LEU A 136 11.23 -7.32 -13.45
CA LEU A 136 12.38 -7.39 -14.34
C LEU A 136 12.34 -6.30 -15.42
N LEU A 137 11.17 -6.03 -16.01
CA LEU A 137 11.02 -4.97 -17.01
C LEU A 137 11.24 -3.59 -16.38
N ALA A 138 10.70 -3.33 -15.19
CA ALA A 138 10.93 -2.09 -14.47
C ALA A 138 12.40 -1.89 -14.12
N LEU A 139 13.09 -2.94 -13.66
CA LEU A 139 14.53 -2.91 -13.39
C LEU A 139 15.35 -2.72 -14.67
N PHE A 140 14.96 -3.36 -15.77
CA PHE A 140 15.63 -3.17 -17.06
C PHE A 140 15.52 -1.71 -17.53
N LEU A 141 14.31 -1.14 -17.49
CA LEU A 141 14.03 0.25 -17.85
C LEU A 141 14.73 1.24 -16.91
N SER A 142 14.82 0.96 -15.61
CA SER A 142 15.48 1.83 -14.64
C SER A 142 17.01 1.79 -14.72
N ASN A 143 17.60 0.75 -15.32
CA ASN A 143 19.06 0.62 -15.45
C ASN A 143 19.58 1.08 -16.83
N LEU A 144 18.80 1.85 -17.59
CA LEU A 144 19.17 2.28 -18.94
C LEU A 144 20.28 3.33 -19.00
N ASP A 145 20.65 3.95 -17.87
CA ASP A 145 21.67 5.01 -17.75
C ASP A 145 23.02 4.68 -18.41
N GLY A 146 23.41 3.40 -18.44
CA GLY A 146 24.68 2.94 -19.01
C GLY A 146 24.66 2.62 -20.51
N THR A 147 23.51 2.65 -21.17
CA THR A 147 23.37 2.20 -22.57
C THR A 147 23.51 3.35 -23.57
N SER A 148 24.21 3.10 -24.69
CA SER A 148 24.48 4.08 -25.76
C SER A 148 23.39 4.14 -26.84
N TRP A 149 22.34 3.31 -26.72
CA TRP A 149 21.39 3.05 -27.80
C TRP A 149 20.30 4.12 -27.96
N ALA A 150 20.07 4.97 -26.95
CA ALA A 150 19.01 5.98 -26.96
C ALA A 150 19.54 7.41 -26.71
N THR A 151 18.89 8.40 -27.31
CA THR A 151 19.15 9.82 -27.04
C THR A 151 18.88 10.12 -25.57
N TYR A 152 19.72 10.97 -24.96
CA TYR A 152 19.65 11.37 -23.54
C TYR A 152 18.24 11.71 -23.05
N ARG A 153 17.45 12.46 -23.83
CA ARG A 153 16.07 12.83 -23.46
C ARG A 153 15.12 11.65 -23.36
N ILE A 154 15.21 10.70 -24.30
CA ILE A 154 14.34 9.52 -24.32
C ILE A 154 14.67 8.63 -23.11
N ARG A 155 15.96 8.48 -22.79
CA ARG A 155 16.43 7.69 -21.65
C ARG A 155 15.92 8.22 -20.32
N MET A 156 16.03 9.54 -20.10
CA MET A 156 15.55 10.17 -18.86
C MET A 156 14.06 9.93 -18.64
N ILE A 157 13.24 10.15 -19.69
CA ILE A 157 11.79 9.89 -19.61
C ILE A 157 11.50 8.41 -19.36
N LEU A 158 12.21 7.49 -20.04
CA LEU A 158 11.98 6.06 -19.85
C LEU A 158 12.33 5.60 -18.42
N MET A 159 13.36 6.19 -17.82
CA MET A 159 13.80 5.86 -16.46
C MET A 159 12.87 6.43 -15.39
N ASP A 160 12.43 7.68 -15.53
CA ASP A 160 11.50 8.32 -14.60
C ASP A 160 10.13 7.61 -14.57
N TYR A 161 9.69 7.08 -15.72
CA TYR A 161 8.41 6.39 -15.87
C TYR A 161 8.52 4.86 -15.93
N ALA A 162 9.69 4.29 -15.62
CA ALA A 162 9.97 2.86 -15.77
C ALA A 162 8.91 1.95 -15.12
N LEU A 163 8.53 2.23 -13.87
CA LEU A 163 7.51 1.46 -13.15
C LEU A 163 6.13 1.57 -13.83
N THR A 164 5.72 2.78 -14.21
CA THR A 164 4.41 3.01 -14.83
C THR A 164 4.29 2.37 -16.21
N ILE A 165 5.33 2.48 -17.03
CA ILE A 165 5.39 1.87 -18.37
C ILE A 165 5.32 0.35 -18.25
N SER A 166 6.06 -0.26 -17.31
CA SER A 166 6.00 -1.70 -17.06
C SER A 166 4.61 -2.19 -16.69
N ILE A 167 3.91 -1.46 -15.81
CA ILE A 167 2.55 -1.80 -15.40
C ILE A 167 1.60 -1.76 -16.61
N PHE A 168 1.65 -0.71 -17.42
CA PHE A 168 0.78 -0.60 -18.60
C PHE A 168 1.04 -1.70 -19.63
N ILE A 169 2.30 -1.99 -19.94
CA ILE A 169 2.66 -3.04 -20.90
C ILE A 169 2.16 -4.40 -20.43
N LEU A 170 2.43 -4.75 -19.17
CA LEU A 170 2.05 -6.07 -18.66
C LEU A 170 0.55 -6.19 -18.38
N ALA A 171 -0.13 -5.11 -18.00
CA ALA A 171 -1.58 -5.09 -17.93
C ALA A 171 -2.21 -5.33 -19.32
N GLY A 172 -1.63 -4.74 -20.37
CA GLY A 172 -2.05 -4.99 -21.76
C GLY A 172 -1.83 -6.44 -22.19
N VAL A 173 -0.65 -7.01 -21.88
CA VAL A 173 -0.35 -8.43 -22.15
C VAL A 173 -1.29 -9.36 -21.37
N ALA A 174 -1.54 -9.07 -20.10
CA ALA A 174 -2.48 -9.83 -19.28
C ALA A 174 -3.89 -9.79 -19.85
N ALA A 175 -4.37 -8.62 -20.29
CA ALA A 175 -5.69 -8.48 -20.92
C ALA A 175 -5.78 -9.24 -22.25
N LEU A 176 -4.72 -9.22 -23.07
CA LEU A 176 -4.66 -9.98 -24.33
C LEU A 176 -4.70 -11.49 -24.08
N LEU A 177 -3.92 -11.98 -23.11
CA LEU A 177 -3.91 -13.39 -22.72
C LEU A 177 -5.26 -13.84 -22.15
N ASN A 178 -5.92 -12.95 -21.39
CA ASN A 178 -7.25 -13.19 -20.86
C ASN A 178 -8.31 -13.33 -21.97
N ALA A 179 -8.20 -12.50 -23.01
CA ALA A 179 -9.13 -12.51 -24.13
C ALA A 179 -8.97 -13.71 -25.08
N HIS A 180 -7.82 -14.41 -25.06
CA HIS A 180 -7.53 -15.47 -26.05
C HIS A 180 -7.35 -16.88 -25.45
N PHE A 181 -6.88 -17.02 -24.21
CA PHE A 181 -6.50 -18.34 -23.68
C PHE A 181 -7.25 -18.74 -22.41
N PHE A 182 -7.44 -17.80 -21.49
CA PHE A 182 -8.11 -18.07 -20.23
C PHE A 182 -9.11 -16.95 -20.03
N PRO A 183 -10.42 -17.13 -20.25
CA PRO A 183 -11.40 -16.18 -19.79
C PRO A 183 -11.41 -16.25 -18.26
N VAL A 184 -10.44 -15.57 -17.65
CA VAL A 184 -10.45 -15.26 -16.24
C VAL A 184 -11.44 -14.11 -16.16
N ASP A 185 -12.64 -14.41 -15.66
CA ASP A 185 -13.37 -13.39 -14.92
C ASP A 185 -12.37 -12.93 -13.87
N PHE A 186 -11.73 -11.78 -14.13
CA PHE A 186 -10.82 -11.16 -13.19
C PHE A 186 -11.64 -10.99 -11.94
N ILE A 187 -11.48 -11.97 -11.05
CA ILE A 187 -11.78 -11.99 -9.65
C ILE A 187 -12.69 -10.82 -9.33
N ASP A 188 -13.99 -11.11 -9.33
CA ASP A 188 -15.01 -10.31 -8.65
C ASP A 188 -14.29 -9.63 -7.49
N SER A 189 -14.14 -8.30 -7.55
CA SER A 189 -13.13 -7.54 -6.78
C SER A 189 -13.13 -7.91 -5.28
N THR A 190 -14.25 -8.46 -4.84
CA THR A 190 -14.49 -9.42 -3.77
C THR A 190 -13.50 -10.56 -3.46
N SER A 191 -12.54 -11.02 -4.28
CA SER A 191 -11.64 -12.14 -3.88
C SER A 191 -10.14 -11.86 -3.95
N LEU A 192 -9.69 -10.71 -4.46
CA LEU A 192 -8.26 -10.30 -4.47
C LEU A 192 -7.80 -9.61 -3.17
N GLY A 193 -8.49 -9.87 -2.04
CA GLY A 193 -8.21 -9.24 -0.75
C GLY A 193 -9.24 -8.24 -0.26
N ILE A 194 -10.27 -7.90 -1.05
CA ILE A 194 -11.50 -7.27 -0.55
C ILE A 194 -12.45 -8.34 0.05
N GLY A 195 -12.18 -9.63 -0.21
CA GLY A 195 -12.96 -10.79 0.27
C GLY A 195 -12.80 -11.18 1.72
N LEU A 196 -11.80 -10.65 2.43
CA LEU A 196 -11.80 -10.70 3.89
C LEU A 196 -12.95 -9.85 4.48
N ALA A 197 -13.49 -8.89 3.73
CA ALA A 197 -14.67 -8.12 4.14
C ALA A 197 -16.00 -8.86 3.91
N LYS A 198 -16.09 -9.74 2.90
CA LYS A 198 -17.35 -10.44 2.55
C LYS A 198 -17.45 -11.87 3.07
N SER A 199 -16.34 -12.57 3.30
CA SER A 199 -16.34 -13.92 3.90
C SER A 199 -16.58 -13.90 5.43
N ALA A 200 -16.17 -12.82 6.12
CA ALA A 200 -16.51 -12.60 7.53
C ALA A 200 -17.99 -12.20 7.74
N ALA A 201 -18.69 -11.74 6.69
CA ALA A 201 -20.09 -11.32 6.76
C ALA A 201 -21.09 -12.50 6.71
N ARG A 202 -20.63 -13.74 6.52
CA ARG A 202 -21.51 -14.93 6.44
C ARG A 202 -21.50 -15.82 7.69
N VAL A 203 -20.83 -15.41 8.77
CA VAL A 203 -20.74 -16.19 10.04
C VAL A 203 -21.27 -15.42 11.26
N ALA A 204 -22.06 -14.35 11.07
CA ALA A 204 -22.87 -13.81 12.16
C ALA A 204 -24.27 -14.42 12.10
N PRO A 205 -24.65 -15.33 13.04
CA PRO A 205 -26.01 -15.81 13.14
C PRO A 205 -26.93 -14.65 13.53
N ALA A 206 -28.10 -14.61 12.91
CA ALA A 206 -29.22 -13.80 13.36
C ALA A 206 -29.62 -14.21 14.78
N SER A 207 -29.51 -13.30 15.74
CA SER A 207 -30.34 -13.31 16.95
C SER A 207 -30.08 -12.05 17.79
N HIS A 208 -31.15 -11.24 17.90
CA HIS A 208 -31.57 -10.38 19.01
C HIS A 208 -30.61 -9.37 19.65
#